data_AF-A0A3B9U936-F1
#
_entry.id   AF-A0A3B9U936-F1
#
_cell.length_a   1.000
_cell.length_b   1.000
_cell.length_c   1.000
_cell.angle_alpha   90.00
_cell.angle_beta   90.00
_cell.angle_gamma   90.00
#
_symmetry.space_group_name_H-M   'P 1'
#
loop_
_entity.id
_entity.type
_entity.pdbx_description
1 polymer ?
#
loop_
_entity_poly.entity_id
_entity_poly.type
_entity_poly.pdbx_seq_one_letter_code
_entity_poly.pdbx_strand_id
1 'polypeptide(L)'
;MGKIILTGDRPTGKLHLGHYIGSLRRRVLLQDAGDYERMFVFMADVQALTDNADNPEKIRQNIIEVALDYLSCGLDPQKCTLFIQSQIPELAELTTYLSNLISVSRVQRNPTVKTEIKMRNFEANLPLGFFCYPVSQAADITAFKATTVPAGEDQEPMLEVTRELVRRFNQTYGEVLVEPNILLPEQAVCRRLPGTDGKEKMSKSLGNCIYLSDDAATVWKKVKKMSNGEPRMSMEEPGHLEGNAVFTYLEAFSTDEDFAEFWPEFENIEALKQQYVQGGIGDGTCKKFLNSVINKMLDPIRTRRHEWEQDIPEIFNILKKGSEAARETAAKTMDEVRAAMQINYFDDQELIRQQVEKFSK
;
A
#
# COMPACT_ATOMS: atom_id res chain seq x y z
N MET A 1 0.43 22.93 10.04
CA MET A 1 1.44 21.96 9.59
C MET A 1 1.17 21.64 8.13
N GLY A 2 2.20 21.53 7.28
CA GLY A 2 2.02 21.14 5.88
C GLY A 2 1.56 19.69 5.75
N LYS A 3 1.11 19.31 4.55
CA LYS A 3 0.65 17.94 4.28
C LYS A 3 1.86 17.02 4.14
N ILE A 4 1.98 16.05 5.04
CA ILE A 4 3.01 15.00 5.01
C ILE A 4 2.36 13.67 4.67
N ILE A 5 2.79 13.08 3.56
CA ILE A 5 2.23 11.84 3.03
C ILE A 5 3.12 10.66 3.42
N LEU A 6 2.55 9.61 4.00
CA LEU A 6 3.21 8.32 4.20
C LEU A 6 2.34 7.19 3.64
N THR A 7 2.94 6.30 2.84
CA THR A 7 2.31 5.10 2.30
C THR A 7 3.38 4.05 2.00
N GLY A 8 3.01 2.79 1.84
CA GLY A 8 4.00 1.75 1.58
C GLY A 8 3.37 0.40 1.32
N ASP A 9 4.22 -0.60 1.09
CA ASP A 9 3.80 -1.99 0.90
C ASP A 9 4.77 -2.94 1.61
N ARG A 10 4.26 -4.09 2.04
CA ARG A 10 5.09 -5.19 2.54
C ARG A 10 5.79 -5.88 1.36
N PRO A 11 7.12 -5.96 1.31
CA PRO A 11 7.86 -6.55 0.18
C PRO A 11 7.75 -8.09 0.19
N THR A 12 6.62 -8.60 -0.30
CA THR A 12 6.25 -10.03 -0.26
C THR A 12 6.15 -10.68 -1.65
N GLY A 13 6.48 -9.93 -2.70
CA GLY A 13 6.38 -10.34 -4.11
C GLY A 13 6.24 -9.14 -5.03
N LYS A 14 6.38 -9.38 -6.34
CA LYS A 14 5.99 -8.45 -7.42
C LYS A 14 4.60 -7.86 -7.21
N LEU A 15 4.42 -6.60 -7.52
CA LEU A 15 3.14 -5.89 -7.48
C LEU A 15 2.30 -6.24 -8.71
N HIS A 16 1.00 -5.99 -8.58
CA HIS A 16 -0.01 -6.43 -9.55
C HIS A 16 -1.07 -5.35 -9.75
N LEU A 17 -1.95 -5.52 -10.76
CA LEU A 17 -2.96 -4.52 -11.12
C LEU A 17 -3.81 -4.04 -9.94
N GLY A 18 -4.11 -4.92 -8.98
CA GLY A 18 -4.78 -4.51 -7.72
C GLY A 18 -3.99 -3.47 -6.90
N HIS A 19 -2.67 -3.56 -6.81
CA HIS A 19 -1.83 -2.53 -6.16
C HIS A 19 -1.79 -1.25 -7.00
N TYR A 20 -1.74 -1.39 -8.33
CA TYR A 20 -1.69 -0.23 -9.22
C TYR A 20 -2.93 0.66 -9.09
N ILE A 21 -4.12 0.05 -9.19
CA ILE A 21 -5.37 0.79 -9.11
C ILE A 21 -5.69 1.22 -7.66
N GLY A 22 -5.35 0.38 -6.67
CA GLY A 22 -5.65 0.64 -5.28
C GLY A 22 -4.76 1.69 -4.63
N SER A 23 -3.50 1.82 -5.07
CA SER A 23 -2.56 2.78 -4.45
C SER A 23 -1.57 3.41 -5.42
N LEU A 24 -0.81 2.65 -6.23
CA LEU A 24 0.36 3.18 -6.94
C LEU A 24 0.02 4.31 -7.90
N ARG A 25 -1.03 4.18 -8.71
CA ARG A 25 -1.49 5.23 -9.63
C ARG A 25 -1.75 6.54 -8.86
N ARG A 26 -2.42 6.45 -7.71
CA ARG A 26 -2.70 7.62 -6.87
C ARG A 26 -1.42 8.19 -6.25
N ARG A 27 -0.45 7.36 -5.85
CA ARG A 27 0.85 7.85 -5.37
C ARG A 27 1.57 8.67 -6.44
N VAL A 28 1.57 8.21 -7.69
CA VAL A 28 2.15 8.95 -8.82
C VAL A 28 1.41 10.27 -9.08
N LEU A 29 0.08 10.26 -9.02
CA LEU A 29 -0.70 11.50 -9.14
C LEU A 29 -0.42 12.48 -8.01
N LEU A 30 -0.26 12.00 -6.77
CA LEU A 30 0.03 12.83 -5.61
C LEU A 30 1.41 13.47 -5.66
N GLN A 31 2.45 12.72 -6.07
CA GLN A 31 3.79 13.31 -6.25
C GLN A 31 3.78 14.40 -7.34
N ASP A 32 3.03 14.20 -8.42
CA ASP A 32 3.03 15.10 -9.57
C ASP A 32 2.18 16.36 -9.33
N ALA A 33 1.13 16.23 -8.52
CA ALA A 33 0.34 17.38 -8.06
C ALA A 33 1.17 18.35 -7.20
N GLY A 34 2.21 17.86 -6.50
CA GLY A 34 3.13 18.68 -5.72
C GLY A 34 2.52 19.39 -4.50
N ASP A 35 1.24 19.16 -4.20
CA ASP A 35 0.55 19.71 -3.02
C ASP A 35 0.84 18.84 -1.78
N TYR A 36 2.10 18.87 -1.33
CA TYR A 36 2.59 18.28 -0.08
C TYR A 36 3.94 18.88 0.32
N GLU A 37 4.25 18.83 1.61
CA GLU A 37 5.56 19.25 2.13
C GLU A 37 6.60 18.13 1.99
N ARG A 38 6.22 16.90 2.35
CA ARG A 38 7.04 15.69 2.20
C ARG A 38 6.18 14.50 1.83
N MET A 39 6.73 13.63 0.98
CA MET A 39 6.10 12.37 0.61
C MET A 39 7.08 11.23 0.83
N PHE A 40 6.63 10.24 1.58
CA PHE A 40 7.39 9.07 1.98
C PHE A 40 6.70 7.82 1.44
N VAL A 41 7.45 6.99 0.72
CA VAL A 41 6.98 5.69 0.23
C VAL A 41 7.96 4.61 0.68
N PHE A 42 7.48 3.60 1.39
CA PHE A 42 8.40 2.64 2.03
C PHE A 42 8.04 1.18 1.81
N MET A 43 9.07 0.36 1.88
CA MET A 43 8.95 -1.09 1.95
C MET A 43 8.96 -1.51 3.41
N ALA A 44 7.80 -1.97 3.89
CA ALA A 44 7.56 -2.38 5.27
C ALA A 44 8.10 -3.80 5.52
N ASP A 45 9.42 -3.96 5.48
CA ASP A 45 10.10 -5.26 5.61
C ASP A 45 9.99 -5.84 7.02
N VAL A 46 10.06 -5.02 8.08
CA VAL A 46 9.81 -5.45 9.47
C VAL A 46 8.37 -5.93 9.63
N GLN A 47 7.39 -5.21 9.06
CA GLN A 47 6.00 -5.66 9.06
C GLN A 47 5.81 -6.95 8.25
N ALA A 48 6.54 -7.12 7.13
CA ALA A 48 6.52 -8.35 6.34
C ALA A 48 7.12 -9.57 7.09
N LEU A 49 8.05 -9.36 8.03
CA LEU A 49 8.57 -10.43 8.89
C LEU A 49 7.51 -10.96 9.86
N THR A 50 6.48 -10.18 10.19
CA THR A 50 5.45 -10.63 11.15
C THR A 50 4.68 -11.88 10.68
N ASP A 51 4.59 -12.10 9.36
CA ASP A 51 3.94 -13.24 8.72
C ASP A 51 4.89 -14.08 7.84
N ASN A 52 6.20 -13.79 7.84
CA ASN A 52 7.22 -14.52 7.07
C ASN A 52 8.54 -14.67 7.84
N ALA A 53 8.49 -14.73 9.18
CA ALA A 53 9.68 -14.79 10.05
C ALA A 53 10.58 -16.01 9.76
N ASP A 54 9.98 -17.11 9.31
CA ASP A 54 10.63 -18.36 8.91
C ASP A 54 11.23 -18.32 7.49
N ASN A 55 10.96 -17.26 6.72
CA ASN A 55 11.44 -17.09 5.35
C ASN A 55 11.93 -15.65 5.08
N PRO A 56 13.00 -15.19 5.76
CA PRO A 56 13.55 -13.84 5.59
C PRO A 56 14.10 -13.60 4.17
N GLU A 57 14.59 -14.65 3.50
CA GLU A 57 15.13 -14.53 2.14
C GLU A 57 14.06 -14.09 1.13
N LYS A 58 12.80 -14.53 1.32
CA LYS A 58 11.66 -14.04 0.52
C LYS A 58 11.52 -12.53 0.62
N ILE A 59 11.68 -11.95 1.80
CA ILE A 59 11.55 -10.50 1.98
C ILE A 59 12.72 -9.80 1.30
N ARG A 60 13.94 -10.30 1.52
CA ARG A 60 15.17 -9.76 0.93
C ARG A 60 15.09 -9.66 -0.59
N GLN A 61 14.69 -10.75 -1.25
CA GLN A 61 14.58 -10.79 -2.71
C GLN A 61 13.49 -9.86 -3.24
N ASN A 62 12.41 -9.67 -2.47
CA ASN A 62 11.27 -8.88 -2.92
C ASN A 62 11.41 -7.37 -2.69
N ILE A 63 12.43 -6.90 -1.95
CA ILE A 63 12.73 -5.47 -1.83
C ILE A 63 12.99 -4.87 -3.23
N ILE A 64 13.86 -5.51 -4.01
CA ILE A 64 14.20 -5.01 -5.35
C ILE A 64 13.02 -5.15 -6.32
N GLU A 65 12.25 -6.23 -6.21
CA GLU A 65 11.04 -6.39 -7.03
C GLU A 65 10.03 -5.27 -6.81
N VAL A 66 9.77 -4.90 -5.55
CA VAL A 66 8.87 -3.81 -5.20
C VAL A 66 9.44 -2.45 -5.60
N ALA A 67 10.74 -2.22 -5.39
CA ALA A 67 11.38 -0.97 -5.83
C ALA A 67 11.31 -0.80 -7.35
N LEU A 68 11.56 -1.86 -8.12
CA LEU A 68 11.39 -1.85 -9.57
C LEU A 68 9.94 -1.54 -9.97
N ASP A 69 8.95 -2.14 -9.30
CA ASP A 69 7.55 -1.84 -9.58
C ASP A 69 7.17 -0.40 -9.23
N TYR A 70 7.70 0.17 -8.15
CA TYR A 70 7.52 1.58 -7.80
C TYR A 70 8.08 2.51 -8.89
N LEU A 71 9.36 2.34 -9.22
CA LEU A 71 10.06 3.18 -10.20
C LEU A 71 9.47 3.04 -11.60
N SER A 72 9.13 1.81 -12.02
CA SER A 72 8.52 1.56 -13.33
C SER A 72 7.08 2.07 -13.44
N CYS A 73 6.33 2.16 -12.33
CA CYS A 73 5.04 2.84 -12.32
C CYS A 73 5.17 4.37 -12.41
N GLY A 74 6.37 4.92 -12.20
CA GLY A 74 6.67 6.33 -12.34
C GLY A 74 6.90 7.06 -11.02
N LEU A 75 7.03 6.38 -9.88
CA LEU A 75 7.49 7.04 -8.66
C LEU A 75 8.90 7.59 -8.86
N ASP A 76 9.07 8.86 -8.57
CA ASP A 76 10.31 9.59 -8.79
C ASP A 76 11.03 9.82 -7.44
N PRO A 77 12.23 9.24 -7.23
CA PRO A 77 13.03 9.44 -6.02
C PRO A 77 13.44 10.89 -5.76
N GLN A 78 13.33 11.77 -6.75
CA GLN A 78 13.57 13.21 -6.58
C GLN A 78 12.36 13.94 -6.00
N LYS A 79 11.16 13.36 -6.12
CA LYS A 79 9.89 13.95 -5.64
C LYS A 79 9.40 13.31 -4.33
N CYS A 80 9.80 12.07 -4.06
CA CYS A 80 9.44 11.34 -2.86
C CYS A 80 10.62 10.57 -2.27
N THR A 81 10.60 10.37 -0.96
CA THR A 81 11.62 9.60 -0.24
C THR A 81 11.25 8.12 -0.27
N LEU A 82 12.02 7.32 -1.00
CA LEU A 82 11.89 5.85 -1.01
C LEU A 82 12.80 5.22 0.05
N PHE A 83 12.25 4.44 0.99
CA PHE A 83 13.06 3.83 2.05
C PHE A 83 12.64 2.41 2.46
N ILE A 84 13.50 1.75 3.25
CA ILE A 84 13.27 0.42 3.82
C ILE A 84 13.04 0.53 5.32
N GLN A 85 11.93 0.00 5.84
CA GLN A 85 11.51 0.17 7.24
C GLN A 85 12.59 -0.22 8.27
N SER A 86 13.26 -1.36 8.08
CA SER A 86 14.30 -1.85 9.00
C SER A 86 15.53 -0.94 9.13
N GLN A 87 15.71 0.01 8.21
CA GLN A 87 16.84 0.95 8.24
C GLN A 87 16.59 2.18 9.13
N ILE A 88 15.42 2.25 9.77
CA ILE A 88 15.00 3.32 10.66
C ILE A 88 14.75 2.71 12.05
N PRO A 89 15.80 2.48 12.87
CA PRO A 89 15.67 1.82 14.17
C PRO A 89 14.74 2.56 15.15
N GLU A 90 14.56 3.87 14.96
CA GLU A 90 13.65 4.74 15.69
C GLU A 90 12.20 4.23 15.65
N LEU A 91 11.80 3.54 14.56
CA LEU A 91 10.46 2.95 14.43
C LEU A 91 10.22 1.83 15.44
N ALA A 92 11.23 0.99 15.70
CA ALA A 92 11.14 -0.10 16.68
C ALA A 92 11.11 0.45 18.13
N GLU A 93 11.88 1.52 18.39
CA GLU A 93 11.86 2.25 19.66
C GLU A 93 10.48 2.85 19.92
N LEU A 94 9.94 3.61 18.97
CA LEU A 94 8.61 4.23 19.09
C LEU A 94 7.50 3.19 19.23
N THR A 95 7.58 2.07 18.51
CA THR A 95 6.65 0.94 18.66
C THR A 95 6.61 0.45 20.10
N THR A 96 7.77 0.34 20.75
CA THR A 96 7.87 -0.08 22.16
C THR A 96 7.17 0.92 23.08
N TYR A 97 7.36 2.22 22.87
CA TYR A 97 6.71 3.25 23.69
C TYR A 97 5.19 3.24 23.51
N LEU A 98 4.71 3.24 22.26
CA LEU A 98 3.28 3.20 21.95
C LEU A 98 2.60 1.92 22.45
N SER A 99 3.31 0.80 22.55
CA SER A 99 2.77 -0.45 23.08
C SER A 99 2.30 -0.33 24.54
N ASN A 100 2.86 0.61 25.33
CA ASN A 100 2.41 0.86 26.70
C ASN A 100 1.09 1.67 26.77
N LEU A 101 0.67 2.28 25.66
CA LEU A 101 -0.50 3.17 25.60
C LEU A 101 -1.75 2.48 25.05
N ILE A 102 -1.70 1.18 24.76
CA ILE A 102 -2.82 0.41 24.21
C ILE A 102 -2.94 -0.95 24.89
N SER A 103 -4.18 -1.41 25.08
CA SER A 103 -4.44 -2.72 25.68
C SER A 103 -4.49 -3.83 24.62
N VAL A 104 -4.13 -5.05 25.03
CA VAL A 104 -4.33 -6.27 24.23
C VAL A 104 -5.79 -6.39 23.75
N SER A 105 -6.76 -6.11 24.61
CA SER A 105 -8.19 -6.19 24.26
C SER A 105 -8.62 -5.19 23.19
N ARG A 106 -7.93 -4.05 23.05
CA ARG A 106 -8.20 -3.06 22.00
C ARG A 106 -7.69 -3.56 20.66
N VAL A 107 -6.47 -4.08 20.62
CA VAL A 107 -5.85 -4.65 19.41
C VAL A 107 -6.61 -5.89 18.93
N GLN A 108 -7.01 -6.79 19.85
CA GLN A 108 -7.84 -7.96 19.54
C GLN A 108 -9.17 -7.62 18.87
N ARG A 109 -9.74 -6.44 19.14
CA ARG A 109 -11.01 -6.00 18.56
C ARG A 109 -10.87 -5.36 17.19
N ASN A 110 -9.66 -5.13 16.70
CA ASN A 110 -9.45 -4.57 15.36
C ASN A 110 -9.99 -5.56 14.28
N PRO A 111 -10.97 -5.15 13.46
CA PRO A 111 -11.61 -6.03 12.48
C PRO A 111 -10.66 -6.47 11.36
N THR A 112 -9.72 -5.62 10.94
CA THR A 112 -8.71 -5.94 9.92
C THR A 112 -7.78 -7.03 10.43
N VAL A 113 -7.24 -6.87 11.64
CA VAL A 113 -6.39 -7.89 12.29
C VAL A 113 -7.13 -9.22 12.43
N LYS A 114 -8.38 -9.22 12.93
CA LYS A 114 -9.20 -10.44 13.05
C LYS A 114 -9.37 -11.16 11.72
N THR A 115 -9.62 -10.40 10.65
CA THR A 115 -9.82 -10.94 9.31
C THR A 115 -8.52 -11.57 8.79
N GLU A 116 -7.39 -10.89 8.95
CA GLU A 116 -6.10 -11.39 8.49
C GLU A 116 -5.62 -12.62 9.28
N ILE A 117 -5.89 -12.70 10.59
CA ILE A 117 -5.60 -13.89 11.41
C ILE A 117 -6.28 -15.13 10.81
N LYS A 118 -7.56 -15.01 10.44
CA LYS A 118 -8.32 -16.07 9.79
C LYS A 118 -7.76 -16.43 8.42
N MET A 119 -7.51 -15.43 7.58
CA MET A 119 -6.97 -15.64 6.23
C MET A 119 -5.60 -16.36 6.23
N ARG A 120 -4.85 -16.25 7.32
CA ARG A 120 -3.51 -16.83 7.48
C ARG A 120 -3.50 -18.11 8.31
N ASN A 121 -4.66 -18.56 8.79
CA ASN A 121 -4.78 -19.71 9.70
C ASN A 121 -3.92 -19.56 10.97
N PHE A 122 -3.78 -18.34 11.50
CA PHE A 122 -3.01 -18.05 12.72
C PHE A 122 -3.82 -18.22 14.01
N GLU A 123 -5.05 -18.70 13.94
CA GLU A 123 -5.97 -18.82 15.08
C GLU A 123 -5.38 -19.68 16.22
N ALA A 124 -4.66 -20.75 15.87
CA ALA A 124 -4.03 -21.63 16.85
C ALA A 124 -2.66 -21.14 17.33
N ASN A 125 -1.91 -20.43 16.48
CA ASN A 125 -0.53 -20.02 16.72
C ASN A 125 -0.30 -18.62 16.16
N LEU A 126 -0.80 -17.60 16.87
CA LEU A 126 -0.70 -16.20 16.47
C LEU A 126 0.68 -15.62 16.83
N PRO A 127 1.51 -15.20 15.85
CA PRO A 127 2.77 -14.54 16.15
C PRO A 127 2.53 -13.23 16.89
N LEU A 128 3.28 -12.96 17.96
CA LEU A 128 3.12 -11.72 18.74
C LEU A 128 3.40 -10.48 17.89
N GLY A 129 4.43 -10.52 17.04
CA GLY A 129 4.72 -9.42 16.12
C GLY A 129 3.57 -9.14 15.16
N PHE A 130 2.89 -10.18 14.67
CA PHE A 130 1.69 -10.03 13.83
C PHE A 130 0.54 -9.45 14.65
N PHE A 131 0.31 -9.93 15.86
CA PHE A 131 -0.72 -9.36 16.70
C PHE A 131 -0.49 -7.86 16.99
N CYS A 132 0.76 -7.46 17.20
CA CYS A 132 1.14 -6.07 17.53
C CYS A 132 1.38 -5.15 16.32
N TYR A 133 1.29 -5.63 15.08
CA TYR A 133 1.59 -4.80 13.90
C TYR A 133 0.78 -3.49 13.81
N PRO A 134 -0.45 -3.36 14.35
CA PRO A 134 -1.13 -2.06 14.39
C PRO A 134 -0.42 -0.99 15.18
N VAL A 135 0.33 -1.38 16.21
CA VAL A 135 1.12 -0.45 17.01
C VAL A 135 2.38 -0.05 16.27
N SER A 136 3.05 -0.99 15.58
CA SER A 136 4.22 -0.65 14.76
C SER A 136 3.85 0.21 13.56
N GLN A 137 2.68 -0.03 12.94
CA GLN A 137 2.17 0.82 11.87
C GLN A 137 1.83 2.23 12.35
N ALA A 138 1.32 2.37 13.59
CA ALA A 138 1.14 3.68 14.20
C ALA A 138 2.48 4.38 14.45
N ALA A 139 3.51 3.64 14.86
CA ALA A 139 4.87 4.17 14.99
C ALA A 139 5.43 4.63 13.63
N ASP A 140 5.25 3.84 12.56
CA ASP A 140 5.62 4.24 11.19
C ASP A 140 4.99 5.60 10.85
N ILE A 141 3.68 5.76 11.04
CA ILE A 141 2.95 6.99 10.67
C ILE A 141 3.40 8.18 11.51
N THR A 142 3.51 7.99 12.82
CA THR A 142 3.75 9.10 13.77
C THR A 142 5.21 9.54 13.81
N ALA A 143 6.17 8.65 13.57
CA ALA A 143 7.59 9.00 13.47
C ALA A 143 7.88 10.01 12.34
N PHE A 144 7.12 9.95 11.25
CA PHE A 144 7.22 10.91 10.14
C PHE A 144 6.27 12.10 10.28
N LYS A 145 5.51 12.21 11.38
CA LYS A 145 4.43 13.20 11.57
C LYS A 145 3.48 13.25 10.38
N ALA A 146 3.17 12.09 9.80
CA ALA A 146 2.35 12.00 8.61
C ALA A 146 0.92 12.48 8.89
N THR A 147 0.46 13.47 8.13
CA THR A 147 -0.91 14.00 8.22
C THR A 147 -1.87 13.28 7.31
N THR A 148 -1.35 12.55 6.32
CA THR A 148 -2.12 11.98 5.22
C THR A 148 -1.59 10.60 4.85
N VAL A 149 -2.46 9.60 4.89
CA VAL A 149 -2.13 8.20 4.60
C VAL A 149 -3.01 7.69 3.46
N PRO A 150 -2.49 7.65 2.21
CA PRO A 150 -3.16 6.99 1.09
C PRO A 150 -3.28 5.48 1.33
N ALA A 151 -4.52 5.01 1.47
CA ALA A 151 -4.84 3.61 1.75
C ALA A 151 -6.30 3.27 1.36
N GLY A 152 -6.63 1.97 1.33
CA GLY A 152 -7.99 1.48 1.14
C GLY A 152 -8.84 1.60 2.42
N GLU A 153 -10.17 1.50 2.28
CA GLU A 153 -11.11 1.59 3.40
C GLU A 153 -10.89 0.49 4.45
N ASP A 154 -10.36 -0.66 4.05
CA ASP A 154 -9.98 -1.77 4.94
C ASP A 154 -8.88 -1.40 5.93
N GLN A 155 -8.17 -0.30 5.69
CA GLN A 155 -7.13 0.25 6.57
C GLN A 155 -7.66 1.31 7.54
N GLU A 156 -8.90 1.79 7.42
CA GLU A 156 -9.46 2.76 8.37
C GLU A 156 -9.42 2.27 9.83
N PRO A 157 -9.72 0.99 10.15
CA PRO A 157 -9.59 0.49 11.52
C PRO A 157 -8.16 0.53 12.06
N MET A 158 -7.16 0.43 11.18
CA MET A 158 -5.73 0.58 11.53
C MET A 158 -5.40 2.05 11.82
N LEU A 159 -5.92 2.94 10.99
CA LEU A 159 -5.69 4.38 11.17
C LEU A 159 -6.38 4.92 12.43
N GLU A 160 -7.54 4.38 12.79
CA GLU A 160 -8.19 4.75 14.05
C GLU A 160 -7.39 4.32 15.28
N VAL A 161 -6.71 3.15 15.24
CA VAL A 161 -5.76 2.77 16.30
C VAL A 161 -4.61 3.76 16.38
N THR A 162 -4.13 4.26 15.23
CA THR A 162 -3.08 5.28 15.17
C THR A 162 -3.53 6.60 15.80
N ARG A 163 -4.71 7.11 15.44
CA ARG A 163 -5.28 8.33 16.03
C ARG A 163 -5.50 8.19 17.54
N GLU A 164 -6.00 7.04 17.99
CA GLU A 164 -6.16 6.76 19.42
C GLU A 164 -4.83 6.78 20.18
N LEU A 165 -3.77 6.19 19.61
CA LEU A 165 -2.43 6.20 20.18
C LEU A 165 -1.84 7.62 20.21
N VAL A 166 -2.02 8.41 19.15
CA VAL A 166 -1.62 9.83 19.12
C VAL A 166 -2.30 10.61 20.25
N ARG A 167 -3.63 10.51 20.37
CA ARG A 167 -4.38 11.21 21.44
C ARG A 167 -3.90 10.81 22.82
N ARG A 168 -3.70 9.50 23.06
CA ARG A 168 -3.21 9.00 24.36
C ARG A 168 -1.80 9.47 24.67
N PHE A 169 -0.90 9.42 23.69
CA PHE A 169 0.45 9.94 23.85
C PHE A 169 0.40 11.42 24.23
N ASN A 170 -0.32 12.22 23.43
CA ASN A 170 -0.37 13.67 23.61
C ASN A 170 -1.02 14.08 24.94
N GLN A 171 -2.05 13.35 25.39
CA GLN A 171 -2.68 13.57 26.69
C GLN A 171 -1.78 13.18 27.86
N THR A 172 -0.93 12.17 27.69
CA THR A 172 -0.08 11.63 28.76
C THR A 172 1.24 12.40 28.90
N TYR A 173 1.86 12.76 27.79
CA TYR A 173 3.24 13.30 27.74
C TYR A 173 3.34 14.72 27.19
N GLY A 174 2.38 15.16 26.36
CA GLY A 174 2.39 16.48 25.71
C GLY A 174 2.20 16.40 24.19
N GLU A 175 1.77 17.50 23.57
CA GLU A 175 1.40 17.58 22.15
C GLU A 175 2.62 17.49 21.23
N VAL A 176 2.99 16.26 20.83
CA VAL A 176 4.16 15.97 19.97
C VAL A 176 3.75 15.23 18.69
N LEU A 177 2.89 14.23 18.82
CA LEU A 177 2.46 13.38 17.70
C LEU A 177 1.27 14.02 16.99
N VAL A 178 1.10 13.70 15.69
CA VAL A 178 0.06 14.30 14.85
C VAL A 178 -0.93 13.26 14.39
N GLU A 179 -2.22 13.58 14.45
CA GLU A 179 -3.29 12.69 13.99
C GLU A 179 -3.31 12.62 12.45
N PRO A 180 -3.22 11.42 11.85
CA PRO A 180 -3.29 11.24 10.41
C PRO A 180 -4.74 11.20 9.91
N ASN A 181 -4.95 11.67 8.68
CA ASN A 181 -6.17 11.45 7.90
C ASN A 181 -5.95 10.38 6.83
N ILE A 182 -6.96 9.54 6.59
CA ILE A 182 -6.93 8.61 5.47
C ILE A 182 -7.16 9.40 4.18
N LEU A 183 -6.49 9.01 3.11
CA LEU A 183 -6.78 9.50 1.78
C LEU A 183 -7.30 8.36 0.90
N LEU A 184 -8.62 8.23 0.86
CA LEU A 184 -9.31 7.19 0.09
C LEU A 184 -9.26 7.46 -1.43
N PRO A 185 -9.33 6.41 -2.27
CA PRO A 185 -9.57 6.56 -3.69
C PRO A 185 -10.96 7.17 -3.99
N GLU A 186 -11.01 8.09 -4.95
CA GLU A 186 -12.25 8.77 -5.37
C GLU A 186 -13.26 7.81 -6.01
N GLN A 187 -12.80 6.91 -6.88
CA GLN A 187 -13.66 5.95 -7.56
C GLN A 187 -13.83 4.66 -6.75
N ALA A 188 -15.08 4.23 -6.54
CA ALA A 188 -15.40 3.04 -5.75
C ALA A 188 -14.80 1.75 -6.32
N VAL A 189 -14.75 1.61 -7.65
CA VAL A 189 -14.16 0.43 -8.32
C VAL A 189 -12.64 0.31 -8.02
N CYS A 190 -11.96 1.44 -7.83
CA CYS A 190 -10.55 1.46 -7.43
C CYS A 190 -10.32 1.00 -5.98
N ARG A 191 -11.37 0.89 -5.16
CA ARG A 191 -11.25 0.48 -3.75
C ARG A 191 -11.05 -1.03 -3.60
N ARG A 192 -11.53 -1.86 -4.54
CA ARG A 192 -11.36 -3.32 -4.49
C ARG A 192 -11.50 -3.99 -5.86
N LEU A 193 -10.37 -4.14 -6.56
CA LEU A 193 -10.33 -4.88 -7.83
C LEU A 193 -10.42 -6.40 -7.59
N PRO A 194 -11.36 -7.13 -8.24
CA PRO A 194 -11.47 -8.57 -8.08
C PRO A 194 -10.28 -9.31 -8.69
N GLY A 195 -10.07 -10.56 -8.28
CA GLY A 195 -9.12 -11.44 -8.95
C GLY A 195 -9.58 -11.79 -10.37
N THR A 196 -8.69 -12.38 -11.17
CA THR A 196 -9.08 -12.89 -12.51
C THR A 196 -10.18 -13.95 -12.45
N ASP A 197 -10.37 -14.59 -11.29
CA ASP A 197 -11.42 -15.56 -11.01
C ASP A 197 -12.79 -14.92 -10.65
N GLY A 198 -12.89 -13.59 -10.61
CA GLY A 198 -14.11 -12.87 -10.21
C GLY A 198 -14.39 -12.87 -8.72
N LYS A 199 -13.48 -13.40 -7.89
CA LYS A 199 -13.62 -13.34 -6.43
C LYS A 199 -13.18 -11.99 -5.90
N GLU A 200 -13.65 -11.67 -4.70
CA GLU A 200 -13.57 -10.32 -4.11
C GLU A 200 -12.16 -9.70 -4.00
N LYS A 201 -11.07 -10.46 -4.09
CA LYS A 201 -9.71 -9.90 -3.95
C LYS A 201 -8.69 -10.61 -4.83
N MET A 202 -7.91 -9.81 -5.55
CA MET A 202 -6.66 -10.26 -6.16
C MET A 202 -5.61 -10.55 -5.07
N SER A 203 -5.05 -11.76 -5.07
CA SER A 203 -4.01 -12.17 -4.12
C SER A 203 -3.02 -13.13 -4.77
N LYS A 204 -1.74 -12.92 -4.47
CA LYS A 204 -0.63 -13.79 -4.91
C LYS A 204 -0.86 -15.24 -4.51
N SER A 205 -1.38 -15.48 -3.30
CA SER A 205 -1.65 -16.81 -2.76
C SER A 205 -2.77 -17.55 -3.49
N LEU A 206 -3.70 -16.82 -4.12
CA LEU A 206 -4.81 -17.38 -4.89
C LEU A 206 -4.44 -17.64 -6.35
N GLY A 207 -3.27 -17.17 -6.81
CA GLY A 207 -2.84 -17.33 -8.20
C GLY A 207 -3.70 -16.57 -9.21
N ASN A 208 -4.50 -15.59 -8.75
CA ASN A 208 -5.49 -14.85 -9.55
C ASN A 208 -5.03 -13.41 -9.89
N CYS A 209 -3.71 -13.17 -9.93
CA CYS A 209 -3.11 -11.87 -10.19
C CYS A 209 -2.65 -11.68 -11.64
N ILE A 210 -2.77 -10.46 -12.15
CA ILE A 210 -1.99 -9.96 -13.30
C ILE A 210 -0.91 -9.03 -12.75
N TYR A 211 0.36 -9.43 -12.85
CA TYR A 211 1.50 -8.67 -12.36
C TYR A 211 1.85 -7.52 -13.31
N LEU A 212 2.43 -6.44 -12.78
CA LEU A 212 2.83 -5.29 -13.59
C LEU A 212 3.95 -5.62 -14.57
N SER A 213 4.76 -6.62 -14.23
CA SER A 213 5.86 -7.14 -15.05
C SER A 213 5.48 -8.38 -15.88
N ASP A 214 4.21 -8.82 -15.90
CA ASP A 214 3.81 -9.90 -16.80
C ASP A 214 3.99 -9.46 -18.25
N ASP A 215 4.56 -10.31 -19.11
CA ASP A 215 4.62 -10.07 -20.56
C ASP A 215 3.22 -10.13 -21.21
N ALA A 216 3.09 -9.60 -22.43
CA ALA A 216 1.81 -9.52 -23.13
C ALA A 216 1.14 -10.89 -23.36
N ALA A 217 1.91 -11.95 -23.60
CA ALA A 217 1.37 -13.30 -23.79
C ALA A 217 0.85 -13.89 -22.47
N THR A 218 1.53 -13.60 -21.36
CA THR A 218 1.11 -13.98 -20.00
C THR A 218 -0.16 -13.23 -19.58
N VAL A 219 -0.24 -11.92 -19.86
CA VAL A 219 -1.47 -11.15 -19.66
C VAL A 219 -2.63 -11.75 -20.44
N TRP A 220 -2.44 -12.05 -21.74
CA TRP A 220 -3.50 -12.66 -22.55
C TRP A 220 -3.96 -14.01 -21.99
N LYS A 221 -3.03 -14.88 -21.56
CA LYS A 221 -3.38 -16.17 -20.95
C LYS A 221 -4.26 -16.00 -19.70
N LYS A 222 -4.03 -14.96 -18.90
CA LYS A 222 -4.81 -14.64 -17.70
C LYS A 222 -6.17 -14.02 -18.05
N VAL A 223 -6.20 -13.00 -18.91
CA VAL A 223 -7.43 -12.33 -19.37
C VAL A 223 -8.36 -13.31 -20.10
N LYS A 224 -7.82 -14.21 -20.93
CA LYS A 224 -8.61 -15.22 -21.64
C LYS A 224 -9.39 -16.13 -20.66
N LYS A 225 -8.77 -16.47 -19.52
CA LYS A 225 -9.36 -17.31 -18.46
C LYS A 225 -10.15 -16.52 -17.41
N MET A 226 -10.24 -15.20 -17.56
CA MET A 226 -10.92 -14.34 -16.60
C MET A 226 -12.41 -14.71 -16.49
N SER A 227 -12.97 -14.66 -15.29
CA SER A 227 -14.38 -14.96 -15.06
C SER A 227 -15.28 -13.91 -15.72
N ASN A 228 -16.32 -14.38 -16.41
CA ASN A 228 -17.37 -13.55 -16.99
C ASN A 228 -18.60 -13.45 -16.07
N GLY A 229 -18.52 -13.97 -14.84
CA GLY A 229 -19.68 -14.12 -13.96
C GLY A 229 -20.53 -15.34 -14.34
N GLU A 230 -21.85 -15.17 -14.34
CA GLU A 230 -22.80 -16.23 -14.71
C GLU A 230 -22.57 -16.70 -16.16
N PRO A 231 -22.47 -18.02 -16.41
CA PRO A 231 -22.20 -18.53 -17.75
C PRO A 231 -23.39 -18.29 -18.68
N ARG A 232 -23.09 -18.06 -19.96
CA ARG A 232 -24.08 -18.01 -21.04
C ARG A 232 -23.68 -18.95 -22.17
N MET A 233 -24.68 -19.47 -22.88
CA MET A 233 -24.50 -20.51 -23.89
C MET A 233 -24.24 -19.95 -25.29
N SER A 234 -24.63 -18.70 -25.54
CA SER A 234 -24.39 -18.02 -26.82
C SER A 234 -24.16 -16.51 -26.66
N MET A 235 -23.64 -15.87 -27.70
CA MET A 235 -23.42 -14.41 -27.69
C MET A 235 -24.73 -13.61 -27.75
N GLU A 236 -25.79 -14.21 -28.29
CA GLU A 236 -27.13 -13.62 -28.41
C GLU A 236 -27.86 -13.54 -27.06
N GLU A 237 -27.46 -14.37 -26.09
CA GLU A 237 -28.03 -14.32 -24.74
C GLU A 237 -27.58 -13.05 -23.99
N PRO A 238 -28.51 -12.39 -23.27
CA PRO A 238 -28.22 -11.34 -22.30
C PRO A 238 -27.05 -11.70 -21.38
N GLY A 239 -26.07 -10.80 -21.28
CA GLY A 239 -24.97 -10.93 -20.35
C GLY A 239 -25.30 -10.41 -18.95
N HIS A 240 -24.61 -10.96 -17.94
CA HIS A 240 -24.69 -10.50 -16.56
C HIS A 240 -23.43 -9.70 -16.19
N LEU A 241 -23.61 -8.54 -15.55
CA LEU A 241 -22.51 -7.69 -15.09
C LEU A 241 -22.05 -8.03 -13.67
N GLU A 242 -22.96 -8.54 -12.84
CA GLU A 242 -22.64 -8.96 -11.47
C GLU A 242 -21.65 -10.13 -11.46
N GLY A 243 -20.54 -9.99 -10.73
CA GLY A 243 -19.47 -11.00 -10.70
C GLY A 243 -18.63 -11.09 -11.98
N ASN A 244 -18.86 -10.23 -12.97
CA ASN A 244 -18.12 -10.22 -14.23
C ASN A 244 -16.82 -9.42 -14.12
N ALA A 245 -15.72 -10.12 -13.84
CA ALA A 245 -14.41 -9.51 -13.64
C ALA A 245 -13.93 -8.72 -14.88
N VAL A 246 -14.30 -9.15 -16.10
CA VAL A 246 -13.92 -8.46 -17.33
C VAL A 246 -14.48 -7.03 -17.33
N PHE A 247 -15.76 -6.88 -17.01
CA PHE A 247 -16.39 -5.56 -16.97
C PHE A 247 -15.89 -4.71 -15.80
N THR A 248 -15.65 -5.30 -14.62
CA THR A 248 -15.02 -4.57 -13.51
C THR A 248 -13.63 -4.03 -13.89
N TYR A 249 -12.86 -4.78 -14.68
CA TYR A 249 -11.54 -4.32 -15.14
C TYR A 249 -11.67 -3.26 -16.24
N LEU A 250 -12.61 -3.41 -17.16
CA LEU A 250 -12.86 -2.38 -18.17
C LEU A 250 -13.27 -1.06 -17.50
N GLU A 251 -14.17 -1.07 -16.53
CA GLU A 251 -14.51 0.13 -15.74
C GLU A 251 -13.29 0.76 -15.04
N ALA A 252 -12.36 -0.06 -14.55
CA ALA A 252 -11.20 0.42 -13.80
C ALA A 252 -10.07 0.97 -14.70
N PHE A 253 -9.93 0.43 -15.93
CA PHE A 253 -8.74 0.66 -16.76
C PHE A 253 -9.03 1.29 -18.12
N SER A 254 -10.22 1.12 -18.68
CA SER A 254 -10.56 1.71 -19.97
C SER A 254 -10.96 3.18 -19.83
N THR A 255 -10.69 3.93 -20.88
CA THR A 255 -11.07 5.33 -21.08
C THR A 255 -11.82 5.45 -22.40
N ASP A 256 -12.55 6.55 -22.61
CA ASP A 256 -13.23 6.83 -23.88
C ASP A 256 -12.25 6.85 -25.07
N GLU A 257 -11.00 7.24 -24.82
CA GLU A 257 -9.91 7.20 -25.80
C GLU A 257 -9.54 5.76 -26.20
N ASP A 258 -9.58 4.82 -25.25
CA ASP A 258 -9.34 3.40 -25.54
C ASP A 258 -10.46 2.79 -26.37
N PHE A 259 -11.71 3.23 -26.16
CA PHE A 259 -12.83 2.84 -27.00
C PHE A 259 -12.66 3.34 -28.43
N ALA A 260 -12.32 4.63 -28.60
CA ALA A 260 -12.05 5.20 -29.92
C ALA A 260 -10.90 4.48 -30.66
N GLU A 261 -9.88 4.01 -29.93
CA GLU A 261 -8.71 3.35 -30.51
C GLU A 261 -8.95 1.86 -30.83
N PHE A 262 -9.52 1.10 -29.90
CA PHE A 262 -9.58 -0.37 -30.00
C PHE A 262 -10.97 -0.94 -30.27
N TRP A 263 -12.05 -0.19 -30.02
CA TRP A 263 -13.41 -0.66 -30.27
C TRP A 263 -14.39 0.50 -30.58
N PRO A 264 -14.22 1.19 -31.72
CA PRO A 264 -14.92 2.44 -32.03
C PRO A 264 -16.43 2.30 -32.26
N GLU A 265 -16.96 1.08 -32.24
CA GLU A 265 -18.40 0.80 -32.28
C GLU A 265 -19.12 1.22 -30.99
N PHE A 266 -18.38 1.35 -29.88
CA PHE A 266 -18.90 1.82 -28.60
C PHE A 266 -18.22 3.13 -28.21
N GLU A 267 -19.00 4.11 -27.76
CA GLU A 267 -18.45 5.41 -27.34
C GLU A 267 -17.72 5.32 -26.00
N ASN A 268 -18.20 4.46 -25.09
CA ASN A 268 -17.70 4.32 -23.73
C ASN A 268 -18.15 2.99 -23.09
N ILE A 269 -17.75 2.77 -21.84
CA ILE A 269 -18.07 1.56 -21.08
C ILE A 269 -19.57 1.38 -20.83
N GLU A 270 -20.34 2.45 -20.69
CA GLU A 270 -21.78 2.36 -20.45
C GLU A 270 -22.53 1.88 -21.70
N ALA A 271 -22.14 2.34 -22.89
CA ALA A 271 -22.67 1.83 -24.16
C ALA A 271 -22.37 0.33 -24.32
N LEU A 272 -21.14 -0.09 -24.01
CA LEU A 272 -20.75 -1.50 -24.05
C LEU A 272 -21.56 -2.36 -23.07
N LYS A 273 -21.75 -1.89 -21.83
CA LYS A 273 -22.57 -2.58 -20.83
C LYS A 273 -24.01 -2.74 -21.28
N GLN A 274 -24.62 -1.68 -21.81
CA GLN A 274 -26.00 -1.70 -22.30
C GLN A 274 -26.19 -2.73 -23.40
N GLN A 275 -25.28 -2.79 -24.36
CA GLN A 275 -25.33 -3.81 -25.41
C GLN A 275 -25.07 -5.21 -24.84
N TYR A 276 -24.10 -5.36 -23.92
CA TYR A 276 -23.78 -6.67 -23.34
C TYR A 276 -24.96 -7.28 -22.58
N VAL A 277 -25.74 -6.48 -21.84
CA VAL A 277 -26.95 -6.96 -21.15
C VAL A 277 -28.12 -7.21 -22.11
N GLN A 278 -28.11 -6.66 -23.32
CA GLN A 278 -29.09 -6.98 -24.36
C GLN A 278 -28.75 -8.26 -25.15
N GLY A 279 -27.46 -8.60 -25.22
CA GLY A 279 -26.94 -9.69 -26.06
C GLY A 279 -26.32 -9.17 -27.36
N GLY A 280 -25.79 -10.08 -28.18
CA GLY A 280 -25.15 -9.78 -29.47
C GLY A 280 -23.65 -9.52 -29.41
N ILE A 281 -23.06 -9.42 -28.21
CA ILE A 281 -21.60 -9.32 -28.02
C ILE A 281 -21.10 -10.60 -27.41
N GLY A 282 -19.95 -11.13 -27.85
CA GLY A 282 -19.29 -12.31 -27.27
C GLY A 282 -18.26 -11.98 -26.17
N ASP A 283 -18.15 -12.82 -25.13
CA ASP A 283 -17.20 -12.63 -24.02
C ASP A 283 -15.74 -12.56 -24.49
N GLY A 284 -15.43 -13.36 -25.51
CA GLY A 284 -14.10 -13.38 -26.13
C GLY A 284 -13.73 -12.04 -26.75
N THR A 285 -14.70 -11.29 -27.28
CA THR A 285 -14.49 -9.95 -27.83
C THR A 285 -14.22 -8.95 -26.72
N CYS A 286 -15.02 -8.96 -25.65
CA CYS A 286 -14.77 -8.13 -24.46
C CYS A 286 -13.38 -8.40 -23.85
N LYS A 287 -12.97 -9.66 -23.77
CA LYS A 287 -11.63 -10.05 -23.30
C LYS A 287 -10.50 -9.57 -24.20
N LYS A 288 -10.67 -9.58 -25.52
CA LYS A 288 -9.67 -9.04 -26.46
C LYS A 288 -9.52 -7.54 -26.32
N PHE A 289 -10.63 -6.82 -26.17
CA PHE A 289 -10.63 -5.39 -25.89
C PHE A 289 -9.91 -5.09 -24.57
N LEU A 290 -10.32 -5.75 -23.48
CA LEU A 290 -9.65 -5.61 -22.18
C LEU A 290 -8.15 -5.90 -22.27
N ASN A 291 -7.74 -6.95 -22.99
CA ASN A 291 -6.33 -7.25 -23.18
C ASN A 291 -5.56 -6.10 -23.86
N SER A 292 -6.17 -5.41 -24.81
CA SER A 292 -5.55 -4.27 -25.50
C SER A 292 -5.39 -3.09 -24.54
N VAL A 293 -6.44 -2.74 -23.80
CA VAL A 293 -6.43 -1.71 -22.74
C VAL A 293 -5.33 -1.97 -21.71
N ILE A 294 -5.27 -3.19 -21.17
CA ILE A 294 -4.27 -3.55 -20.16
C ILE A 294 -2.85 -3.47 -20.72
N ASN A 295 -2.60 -3.94 -21.96
CA ASN A 295 -1.26 -3.87 -22.53
C ASN A 295 -0.83 -2.43 -22.85
N LYS A 296 -1.72 -1.58 -23.39
CA LYS A 296 -1.42 -0.15 -23.59
C LYS A 296 -0.94 0.53 -22.32
N MET A 297 -1.54 0.19 -21.18
CA MET A 297 -1.14 0.70 -19.86
C MET A 297 0.17 0.06 -19.34
N LEU A 298 0.37 -1.24 -19.53
CA LEU A 298 1.54 -1.96 -19.02
C LEU A 298 2.80 -1.76 -19.86
N ASP A 299 2.71 -1.52 -21.17
CA ASP A 299 3.86 -1.39 -22.07
C ASP A 299 4.85 -0.28 -21.66
N PRO A 300 4.43 0.95 -21.31
CA PRO A 300 5.36 1.95 -20.80
C PRO A 300 5.94 1.58 -19.42
N ILE A 301 5.19 0.84 -18.59
CA ILE A 301 5.69 0.34 -17.29
C ILE A 301 6.77 -0.71 -17.53
N ARG A 302 6.54 -1.69 -18.41
CA ARG A 302 7.51 -2.73 -18.77
C ARG A 302 8.79 -2.13 -19.35
N THR A 303 8.66 -1.11 -20.20
CA THR A 303 9.81 -0.40 -20.79
C THR A 303 10.66 0.24 -19.70
N ARG A 304 10.07 1.07 -18.83
CA ARG A 304 10.79 1.69 -17.70
C ARG A 304 11.37 0.66 -16.74
N ARG A 305 10.65 -0.43 -16.50
CA ARG A 305 11.15 -1.52 -15.66
C ARG A 305 12.42 -2.11 -16.24
N HIS A 306 12.44 -2.40 -17.54
CA HIS A 306 13.61 -2.94 -18.23
C HIS A 306 14.81 -1.98 -18.18
N GLU A 307 14.56 -0.67 -18.29
CA GLU A 307 15.59 0.37 -18.12
C GLU A 307 16.19 0.34 -16.70
N TRP A 308 15.36 0.32 -15.65
CA TRP A 308 15.83 0.22 -14.27
C TRP A 308 16.53 -1.10 -13.95
N GLU A 309 16.13 -2.20 -14.60
CA GLU A 309 16.81 -3.50 -14.48
C GLU A 309 18.26 -3.46 -15.00
N GLN A 310 18.63 -2.47 -15.83
CA GLN A 310 20.01 -2.30 -16.28
C GLN A 310 20.95 -1.73 -15.21
N ASP A 311 20.42 -1.09 -14.16
CA ASP A 311 21.21 -0.47 -13.08
C ASP A 311 20.61 -0.74 -11.70
N ILE A 312 20.60 -2.03 -11.32
CA ILE A 312 20.23 -2.47 -9.98
C ILE A 312 21.06 -1.80 -8.87
N PRO A 313 22.39 -1.59 -9.01
CA PRO A 313 23.17 -0.85 -8.02
C PRO A 313 22.62 0.54 -7.71
N GLU A 314 22.13 1.29 -8.71
CA GLU A 314 21.53 2.61 -8.46
C GLU A 314 20.21 2.51 -7.68
N ILE A 315 19.41 1.46 -7.88
CA ILE A 315 18.20 1.24 -7.05
C ILE A 315 18.58 1.08 -5.57
N PHE A 316 19.64 0.33 -5.26
CA PHE A 316 20.15 0.23 -3.90
C PHE A 316 20.65 1.57 -3.36
N ASN A 317 21.33 2.37 -4.20
CA ASN A 317 21.79 3.70 -3.84
C ASN A 317 20.62 4.65 -3.49
N ILE A 318 19.56 4.64 -4.31
CA ILE A 318 18.32 5.39 -4.07
C ILE A 318 17.72 5.00 -2.72
N LEU A 319 17.54 3.71 -2.46
CA LEU A 319 16.94 3.21 -1.22
C LEU A 319 17.81 3.52 0.01
N LYS A 320 19.13 3.45 -0.13
CA LYS A 320 20.06 3.81 0.93
C LYS A 320 19.92 5.30 1.29
N LYS A 321 20.04 6.19 0.30
CA LYS A 321 19.91 7.65 0.51
C LYS A 321 18.55 8.03 1.07
N GLY A 322 17.48 7.44 0.54
CA GLY A 322 16.14 7.69 1.05
C GLY A 322 15.94 7.17 2.48
N SER A 323 16.56 6.03 2.83
CA SER A 323 16.55 5.52 4.21
C SER A 323 17.35 6.41 5.17
N GLU A 324 18.49 6.96 4.75
CA GLU A 324 19.27 7.92 5.54
C GLU A 324 18.46 9.21 5.82
N ALA A 325 17.80 9.77 4.80
CA ALA A 325 16.94 10.95 4.95
C ALA A 325 15.68 10.68 5.79
N ALA A 326 15.08 9.50 5.63
CA ALA A 326 13.95 9.06 6.43
C ALA A 326 14.36 8.91 7.90
N ARG A 327 15.53 8.31 8.16
CA ARG A 327 16.08 8.16 9.51
C ARG A 327 16.31 9.50 10.20
N GLU A 328 16.88 10.48 9.51
CA GLU A 328 17.06 11.82 10.08
C GLU A 328 15.72 12.45 10.49
N THR A 329 14.66 12.24 9.70
CA THR A 329 13.31 12.73 10.02
C THR A 329 12.74 12.04 11.26
N ALA A 330 12.84 10.70 11.32
CA ALA A 330 12.34 9.93 12.46
C ALA A 330 13.13 10.23 13.75
N ALA A 331 14.44 10.43 13.66
CA ALA A 331 15.29 10.79 14.79
C ALA A 331 14.85 12.11 15.45
N LYS A 332 14.54 13.14 14.64
CA LYS A 332 14.02 14.43 15.16
C LYS A 332 12.72 14.24 15.92
N THR A 333 11.79 13.45 15.39
CA THR A 333 10.54 13.12 16.11
C THR A 333 10.83 12.35 17.40
N MET A 334 11.79 11.43 17.39
CA MET A 334 12.15 10.67 18.58
C MET A 334 12.80 11.52 19.68
N ASP A 335 13.56 12.55 19.32
CA ASP A 335 14.10 13.49 20.31
C ASP A 335 12.97 14.24 21.03
N GLU A 336 11.96 14.70 20.28
CA GLU A 336 10.76 15.31 20.87
C GLU A 336 9.95 14.32 21.73
N VAL A 337 9.81 13.07 21.27
CA VAL A 337 9.12 12.00 22.01
C VAL A 337 9.83 11.70 23.33
N ARG A 338 11.15 11.52 23.31
CA ARG A 338 11.94 11.23 24.52
C ARG A 338 11.91 12.40 25.50
N ALA A 339 11.93 13.63 25.00
CA ALA A 339 11.77 14.83 25.82
C ALA A 339 10.39 14.89 26.50
N ALA A 340 9.31 14.67 25.75
CA ALA A 340 7.95 14.65 26.32
C ALA A 340 7.75 13.51 27.34
N MET A 341 8.39 12.36 27.11
CA MET A 341 8.37 11.22 28.04
C MET A 341 9.33 11.39 29.23
N GLN A 342 10.11 12.48 29.31
CA GLN A 342 11.11 12.73 30.35
C GLN A 342 12.19 11.64 30.46
N ILE A 343 12.59 11.08 29.32
CA ILE A 343 13.65 10.06 29.22
C ILE A 343 14.88 10.56 28.44
N ASN A 344 14.97 11.86 28.19
CA ASN A 344 16.11 12.59 27.63
C ASN A 344 17.15 12.96 28.71
N TYR A 345 17.56 11.96 29.50
CA TYR A 345 18.32 12.15 30.75
C TYR A 345 19.61 12.97 30.64
N PHE A 346 20.27 12.94 29.48
CA PHE A 346 21.56 13.60 29.28
C PHE A 346 21.43 15.02 28.72
N ASP A 347 20.27 15.36 28.17
CA ASP A 347 20.00 16.65 27.53
C ASP A 347 19.17 17.58 28.43
N ASP A 348 18.53 17.04 29.46
CA ASP A 348 17.80 17.81 30.47
C ASP A 348 18.74 18.38 31.55
N GLN A 349 19.26 19.58 31.28
CA GLN A 349 20.12 20.32 32.22
C GLN A 349 19.43 20.67 33.54
N GLU A 350 18.11 20.84 33.52
CA GLU A 350 17.32 21.14 34.71
C GLU A 350 17.26 19.92 35.63
N LEU A 351 16.99 18.74 35.08
CA LEU A 351 17.04 17.47 35.81
C LEU A 351 18.42 17.27 36.45
N ILE A 352 19.50 17.47 35.69
CA ILE A 352 20.87 17.33 36.21
C ILE A 352 21.10 18.28 37.39
N ARG A 353 20.72 19.56 37.25
CA ARG A 353 20.84 20.55 38.33
C ARG A 353 20.08 20.11 39.58
N GLN A 354 18.84 19.65 39.42
CA GLN A 354 18.01 19.18 40.54
C GLN A 354 18.63 17.97 41.26
N GLN A 355 19.21 17.01 40.52
CA GLN A 355 19.90 15.87 41.13
C GLN A 355 21.16 16.31 41.89
N VAL A 356 21.95 17.24 41.34
CA VAL A 356 23.12 17.80 42.05
C VAL A 356 22.69 18.46 43.35
N GLU A 357 21.66 19.31 43.34
CA GLU A 357 21.14 19.97 44.55
C GLU A 357 20.61 18.99 45.58
N LYS A 358 19.93 17.92 45.14
CA LYS A 358 19.36 16.88 46.01
C LYS A 358 20.43 16.10 46.77
N PHE A 359 21.54 15.75 46.13
CA PHE A 359 22.60 14.92 46.72
C PHE A 359 23.79 15.73 47.28
N SER A 360 23.77 17.06 47.17
CA SER A 360 24.74 17.95 47.83
C SER A 360 24.34 18.34 49.27
N LYS A 361 23.17 17.89 49.74
CA LYS A 361 22.68 18.01 51.12
C LYS A 361 22.84 16.68 51.83
#